data_AF-A0A809T217-F1
#
_entry.id   AF-A0A809T217-F1
#
_cell.length_a   1.000
_cell.length_b   1.000
_cell.length_c   1.000
_cell.angle_alpha   90.00
_cell.angle_beta   90.00
_cell.angle_gamma   90.00
#
_symmetry.space_group_name_H-M   'P 1'
#
loop_
_entity.id
_entity.type
_entity.pdbx_description
1 polymer ?
#
loop_
_entity_poly.entity_id
_entity_poly.type
_entity_poly.pdbx_seq_one_letter_code
_entity_poly.pdbx_strand_id
1 'polypeptide(L)'
;MSSALKVIRTERVKKACTKCDCIVEAPAPSRPIERGIAGPGLLARVLTGKYCEHLPLYRQSEIFARQGVELSRALLSNWVDACCQLMTPVNDALYRYVMNTRKIHTDDTPVKVLAPGQKKAKTGRIWTYVRDDRNVGSSSPPAVWFAYSPNRQGKHPEQHLRPFRGILQADAFTGYDRLFSAEREGGALTEVACWAHARRKIHDVYISSKSATAEEALKRISELYAIEDEIRGLPESERLAVRQQRSKVLLTSLHEWMVEKNGTLSKKSRLGEAFSYVLNQWDALCYYSDDGLAEADNNAAERALRAVCLGKKNFMFFGSDHGGERGALLYGLIGTCRLNGIDPEAYLRHILSVLPEWPSNRVDELLPWNVVLTNK
;
A
#
# COMPACT_ATOMS: atom_id res chain seq x y z
N MET A 1 -9.09 -29.88 -7.49
CA MET A 1 -9.01 -30.40 -6.10
C MET A 1 -10.19 -29.83 -5.31
N SER A 2 -10.93 -30.67 -4.57
CA SER A 2 -12.07 -30.22 -3.75
C SER A 2 -11.61 -29.25 -2.66
N SER A 3 -12.16 -28.03 -2.61
CA SER A 3 -11.92 -27.04 -1.55
C SER A 3 -12.66 -27.40 -0.25
N ALA A 4 -12.51 -28.65 0.20
CA ALA A 4 -13.12 -29.10 1.44
C ALA A 4 -12.24 -28.70 2.64
N LEU A 5 -12.86 -28.14 3.67
CA LEU A 5 -12.25 -28.05 5.00
C LEU A 5 -11.92 -29.46 5.49
N LYS A 6 -10.74 -29.63 6.08
CA LYS A 6 -10.27 -30.93 6.60
C LYS A 6 -9.85 -30.79 8.05
N VAL A 7 -10.18 -31.80 8.85
CA VAL A 7 -9.65 -31.96 10.20
C VAL A 7 -8.37 -32.77 10.10
N ILE A 8 -7.26 -32.19 10.54
CA ILE A 8 -5.96 -32.87 10.59
C ILE A 8 -5.78 -33.41 12.01
N ARG A 9 -5.77 -34.74 12.14
CA ARG A 9 -5.44 -35.42 13.40
C ARG A 9 -3.95 -35.71 13.44
N THR A 10 -3.25 -35.18 14.44
CA THR A 10 -1.85 -35.50 14.71
C THR A 10 -1.78 -36.56 15.80
N GLU A 11 -1.35 -37.77 15.45
CA GLU A 11 -1.12 -38.85 16.40
C GLU A 11 0.36 -38.88 16.79
N ARG A 12 0.64 -38.89 18.09
CA ARG A 12 2.00 -38.88 18.64
C ARG A 12 2.20 -40.12 19.50
N VAL A 13 3.22 -40.91 19.17
CA VAL A 13 3.56 -42.12 19.91
C VAL A 13 4.33 -41.74 21.17
N LYS A 14 3.85 -42.20 22.32
CA LYS A 14 4.57 -42.15 23.60
C LYS A 14 5.37 -43.45 23.76
N LYS A 15 6.64 -43.33 24.13
CA LYS A 15 7.50 -44.48 24.43
C LYS A 15 7.93 -44.41 25.89
N ALA A 16 7.81 -45.53 26.61
CA ALA A 16 8.31 -45.65 27.97
C ALA A 16 9.65 -46.41 27.96
N CYS A 17 10.64 -45.90 28.67
CA CYS A 17 11.92 -46.58 28.88
C CYS A 17 11.74 -47.67 29.93
N THR A 18 12.00 -48.92 29.58
CA THR A 18 11.87 -50.08 30.49
C THR A 18 12.91 -50.14 31.61
N LYS A 19 13.91 -49.24 31.60
CA LYS A 19 14.98 -49.19 32.62
C LYS A 19 14.80 -48.10 33.67
N CYS A 20 14.18 -46.97 33.29
CA CYS A 20 14.08 -45.80 34.17
C CYS A 20 12.66 -45.22 34.23
N ASP A 21 11.67 -45.91 33.63
CA ASP A 21 10.26 -45.52 33.56
C ASP A 21 10.00 -44.12 32.95
N CYS A 22 11.01 -43.53 32.31
CA CYS A 22 10.89 -42.25 31.64
C CYS A 22 10.02 -42.39 30.37
N ILE A 23 8.99 -41.55 30.26
CA ILE A 23 8.14 -41.47 29.07
C ILE A 23 8.65 -40.35 28.17
N VAL A 24 8.99 -40.68 26.93
CA VAL A 24 9.35 -39.73 25.88
C VAL A 24 8.25 -39.68 24.81
N GLU A 25 7.94 -38.48 24.34
CA GLU A 25 6.96 -38.21 23.29
C GLU A 25 7.59 -37.27 22.26
N ALA A 26 7.30 -37.49 20.97
CA ALA A 26 7.70 -36.53 19.95
C ALA A 26 7.03 -35.16 20.23
N PRO A 27 7.73 -34.03 20.03
CA PRO A 27 7.12 -32.72 20.17
C PRO A 27 5.93 -32.60 19.22
N ALA A 28 4.88 -31.88 19.65
CA ALA A 28 3.79 -31.56 18.74
C ALA A 28 4.33 -30.64 17.64
N PRO A 29 3.83 -30.75 16.39
CA PRO A 29 4.13 -29.77 15.36
C PRO A 29 3.78 -28.38 15.87
N SER A 30 4.66 -27.41 15.63
CA SER A 30 4.39 -26.02 15.94
C SER A 30 3.15 -25.55 15.17
N ARG A 31 2.43 -24.59 15.78
CA ARG A 31 1.20 -24.04 15.21
C ARG A 31 1.30 -22.52 15.18
N PRO A 32 0.67 -21.86 14.18
CA PRO A 32 0.61 -20.40 14.12
C PRO A 32 -0.03 -19.78 15.37
N ILE A 33 -0.99 -20.50 15.97
CA ILE A 33 -1.67 -20.08 17.20
C ILE A 33 -1.51 -21.23 18.20
N GLU A 34 -0.85 -20.97 19.32
CA GLU A 34 -0.64 -21.97 20.38
C GLU A 34 -1.99 -22.49 20.88
N ARG A 35 -2.16 -23.82 20.95
CA ARG A 35 -3.41 -24.50 21.34
C ARG A 35 -4.62 -24.15 20.45
N GLY A 36 -4.41 -23.45 19.34
CA GLY A 36 -5.43 -23.13 18.35
C GLY A 36 -5.87 -24.34 17.54
N ILE A 37 -7.12 -24.31 17.08
CA ILE A 37 -7.71 -25.38 16.25
C ILE A 37 -7.43 -25.22 14.75
N ALA A 38 -7.06 -24.01 14.31
CA ALA A 38 -6.86 -23.69 12.90
C ALA A 38 -5.41 -23.94 12.47
N GLY A 39 -5.24 -24.69 11.38
CA GLY A 39 -3.96 -24.82 10.69
C GLY A 39 -3.65 -23.60 9.79
N PRO A 40 -2.41 -23.48 9.29
CA PRO A 40 -1.97 -22.37 8.44
C PRO A 40 -2.85 -22.12 7.22
N GLY A 41 -3.36 -23.19 6.58
CA GLY A 41 -4.22 -23.07 5.40
C GLY A 41 -5.57 -22.42 5.67
N LEU A 42 -6.23 -22.78 6.78
CA LEU A 42 -7.50 -22.15 7.17
C LEU A 42 -7.31 -20.68 7.56
N LEU A 43 -6.23 -20.39 8.30
CA LEU A 43 -5.89 -19.02 8.67
C LEU A 43 -5.61 -18.17 7.43
N ALA A 44 -4.79 -18.66 6.50
CA ALA A 44 -4.53 -18.00 5.24
C ALA A 44 -5.82 -17.71 4.47
N ARG A 45 -6.73 -18.69 4.35
CA ARG A 45 -8.04 -18.52 3.69
C ARG A 45 -8.90 -17.43 4.34
N VAL A 46 -8.92 -17.35 5.67
CA VAL A 46 -9.67 -16.32 6.40
C VAL A 46 -9.08 -14.93 6.12
N LEU A 47 -7.75 -14.81 6.13
CA LEU A 47 -7.03 -13.57 5.87
C LEU A 47 -7.22 -13.10 4.41
N THR A 48 -7.01 -13.97 3.42
CA THR A 48 -7.21 -13.64 2.00
C THR A 48 -8.67 -13.36 1.69
N GLY A 49 -9.60 -14.17 2.20
CA GLY A 49 -11.03 -13.90 2.08
C GLY A 49 -11.38 -12.47 2.51
N LYS A 50 -10.83 -12.00 3.64
CA LYS A 50 -11.12 -10.64 4.13
C LYS A 50 -10.35 -9.55 3.39
N TYR A 51 -9.04 -9.67 3.23
CA TYR A 51 -8.19 -8.55 2.80
C TYR A 51 -7.83 -8.60 1.30
N CYS A 52 -7.96 -9.76 0.66
CA CYS A 52 -7.76 -9.96 -0.77
C CYS A 52 -9.08 -9.90 -1.54
N GLU A 53 -10.12 -10.60 -1.05
CA GLU A 53 -11.43 -10.77 -1.71
C GLU A 53 -12.53 -9.87 -1.14
N HIS A 54 -12.21 -9.12 -0.08
CA HIS A 54 -13.13 -8.18 0.55
C HIS A 54 -14.42 -8.84 1.10
N LEU A 55 -14.31 -10.06 1.63
CA LEU A 55 -15.39 -10.83 2.23
C LEU A 55 -15.44 -10.65 3.77
N PRO A 56 -16.51 -10.09 4.35
CA PRO A 56 -16.56 -9.79 5.78
C PRO A 56 -16.54 -11.07 6.61
N LEU A 57 -15.96 -11.03 7.81
CA LEU A 57 -15.84 -12.23 8.67
C LEU A 57 -17.18 -12.90 8.97
N TYR A 58 -18.28 -12.14 9.09
CA TYR A 58 -19.60 -12.75 9.31
C TYR A 58 -20.08 -13.57 8.09
N ARG A 59 -19.80 -13.11 6.86
CA ARG A 59 -20.11 -13.87 5.64
C ARG A 59 -19.22 -15.09 5.51
N GLN A 60 -17.94 -14.98 5.91
CA GLN A 60 -17.06 -16.15 5.96
C GLN A 60 -17.58 -17.19 6.94
N SER A 61 -18.01 -16.77 8.14
CA SER A 61 -18.66 -17.64 9.13
C SER A 61 -19.85 -18.40 8.54
N GLU A 62 -20.77 -17.70 7.84
CA GLU A 62 -21.91 -18.34 7.16
C GLU A 62 -21.50 -19.30 6.03
N ILE A 63 -20.42 -18.97 5.29
CA ILE A 63 -19.87 -19.85 4.25
C ILE A 63 -19.33 -21.14 4.85
N PHE A 64 -18.60 -21.07 5.96
CA PHE A 64 -18.07 -22.25 6.65
C PHE A 64 -19.19 -23.08 7.29
N ALA A 65 -20.23 -22.46 7.84
CA ALA A 65 -21.40 -23.15 8.38
C ALA A 65 -22.10 -24.00 7.30
N ARG A 66 -22.23 -23.49 6.07
CA ARG A 66 -22.75 -24.27 4.91
C ARG A 66 -21.88 -25.47 4.53
N GLN A 67 -20.63 -25.50 4.97
CA GLN A 67 -19.71 -26.63 4.80
C GLN A 67 -19.68 -27.54 6.04
N GLY A 68 -20.59 -27.35 7.00
CA GLY A 68 -20.68 -28.13 8.23
C GLY A 68 -19.69 -27.72 9.33
N VAL A 69 -19.06 -26.55 9.22
CA VAL A 69 -18.07 -26.06 10.19
C VAL A 69 -18.52 -24.74 10.81
N GLU A 70 -19.01 -24.81 12.04
CA GLU A 70 -19.46 -23.64 12.81
C GLU A 70 -18.27 -22.86 13.39
N LEU A 71 -17.97 -21.70 12.81
CA LEU A 71 -16.93 -20.79 13.28
C LEU A 71 -17.54 -19.43 13.60
N SER A 72 -17.48 -18.99 14.86
CA SER A 72 -18.05 -17.69 15.25
C SER A 72 -17.24 -16.53 14.67
N ARG A 73 -17.91 -15.40 14.41
CA ARG A 73 -17.24 -14.16 13.98
C ARG A 73 -16.15 -13.71 14.97
N ALA A 74 -16.39 -13.89 16.27
CA ALA A 74 -15.43 -13.53 17.32
C ALA A 74 -14.16 -14.37 17.20
N LEU A 75 -14.30 -15.68 16.99
CA LEU A 75 -13.18 -16.59 16.77
C LEU A 75 -12.35 -16.18 15.54
N LEU A 76 -13.01 -15.92 14.40
CA LEU A 76 -12.33 -15.47 13.19
C LEU A 76 -11.59 -14.13 13.42
N SER A 77 -12.17 -13.22 14.19
CA SER A 77 -11.53 -11.95 14.54
C SER A 77 -10.29 -12.16 15.42
N ASN A 78 -10.33 -13.10 16.36
CA ASN A 78 -9.19 -13.44 17.21
C ASN A 78 -8.07 -14.11 16.40
N TRP A 79 -8.41 -14.93 15.40
CA TRP A 79 -7.42 -15.49 14.48
C TRP A 79 -6.72 -14.44 13.63
N VAL A 80 -7.46 -13.45 13.11
CA VAL A 80 -6.86 -12.31 12.42
C VAL A 80 -5.87 -11.59 13.33
N ASP A 81 -6.24 -11.38 14.59
CA ASP A 81 -5.38 -10.75 15.59
C ASP A 81 -4.07 -11.51 15.80
N ALA A 82 -4.18 -12.79 16.15
CA ALA A 82 -3.03 -13.64 16.44
C ALA A 82 -2.10 -13.78 15.22
N CYS A 83 -2.66 -13.88 14.01
CA CYS A 83 -1.84 -13.93 12.80
C CYS A 83 -1.08 -12.62 12.58
N CYS A 84 -1.72 -11.45 12.78
CA CYS A 84 -1.02 -10.16 12.66
C CYS A 84 0.10 -10.02 13.69
N GLN A 85 -0.13 -10.42 14.94
CA GLN A 85 0.91 -10.41 15.97
C GLN A 85 2.11 -11.29 15.59
N LEU A 86 1.84 -12.51 15.10
CA LEU A 86 2.88 -13.42 14.64
C LEU A 86 3.66 -12.83 13.45
N MET A 87 2.98 -12.15 12.52
CA MET A 87 3.57 -11.59 11.30
C MET A 87 4.21 -10.19 11.47
N THR A 88 4.15 -9.57 12.65
CA THR A 88 4.76 -8.25 12.91
C THR A 88 6.23 -8.19 12.45
N PRO A 89 7.12 -9.16 12.76
CA PRO A 89 8.50 -9.10 12.29
C PRO A 89 8.66 -9.08 10.77
N VAL A 90 7.76 -9.74 10.03
CA VAL A 90 7.75 -9.73 8.55
C VAL A 90 7.27 -8.37 8.02
N ASN A 91 6.29 -7.76 8.70
CA ASN A 91 5.85 -6.41 8.37
C ASN A 91 6.93 -5.35 8.63
N ASP A 92 7.71 -5.51 9.71
CA ASP A 92 8.82 -4.62 10.03
C ASP A 92 9.98 -4.77 9.03
N ALA A 93 10.26 -5.99 8.59
CA ALA A 93 11.14 -6.27 7.46
C ALA A 93 10.68 -5.59 6.17
N LEU A 94 9.38 -5.70 5.86
CA LEU A 94 8.78 -5.05 4.69
C LEU A 94 8.89 -3.53 4.76
N TYR A 95 8.63 -2.94 5.93
CA TYR A 95 8.81 -1.52 6.18
C TYR A 95 10.26 -1.09 5.92
N ARG A 96 11.25 -1.78 6.50
CA ARG A 96 12.67 -1.49 6.27
C ARG A 96 13.04 -1.55 4.79
N TYR A 97 12.54 -2.54 4.06
CA TYR A 97 12.78 -2.68 2.62
C TYR A 97 12.16 -1.55 1.79
N VAL A 98 10.92 -1.16 2.09
CA VAL A 98 10.22 -0.07 1.41
C VAL A 98 10.91 1.27 1.68
N MET A 99 11.37 1.50 2.91
CA MET A 99 12.06 2.74 3.30
C MET A 99 13.51 2.81 2.80
N ASN A 100 14.11 1.69 2.41
CA ASN A 100 15.48 1.64 1.88
C ASN A 100 15.49 1.75 0.34
N THR A 101 15.08 2.91 -0.18
CA THR A 101 15.06 3.23 -1.62
C THR A 101 15.36 4.73 -1.83
N ARG A 102 15.55 5.16 -3.08
CA ARG A 102 15.74 6.57 -3.44
C ARG A 102 14.42 7.32 -3.67
N LYS A 103 13.32 6.62 -3.97
CA LYS A 103 12.00 7.20 -4.26
C LYS A 103 10.88 6.38 -3.62
N ILE A 104 9.94 7.06 -2.98
CA ILE A 104 8.69 6.47 -2.46
C ILE A 104 7.49 7.23 -3.01
N HIS A 105 6.49 6.48 -3.46
CA HIS A 105 5.15 7.00 -3.72
C HIS A 105 4.30 6.92 -2.45
N THR A 106 3.61 8.01 -2.10
CA THR A 106 2.71 8.05 -0.94
C THR A 106 1.37 8.67 -1.27
N ASP A 107 0.32 8.14 -0.66
CA ASP A 107 -1.02 8.72 -0.66
C ASP A 107 -1.78 8.12 0.54
N ASP A 108 -3.02 8.52 0.73
CA ASP A 108 -3.81 8.10 1.87
C ASP A 108 -5.31 8.01 1.53
N THR A 109 -6.04 7.12 2.21
CA THR A 109 -7.50 7.02 2.05
C THR A 109 -8.23 7.04 3.39
N PRO A 110 -9.38 7.76 3.49
CA PRO A 110 -10.17 7.74 4.70
C PRO A 110 -10.87 6.40 4.90
N VAL A 111 -10.89 5.95 6.16
CA VAL A 111 -11.61 4.75 6.61
C VAL A 111 -12.46 5.08 7.83
N LYS A 112 -13.65 4.48 7.93
CA LYS A 112 -14.49 4.65 9.11
C LYS A 112 -14.09 3.65 10.18
N VAL A 113 -14.03 4.12 11.42
CA VAL A 113 -13.59 3.34 12.58
C VAL A 113 -14.58 3.54 13.70
N LEU A 114 -15.08 2.46 14.29
CA LEU A 114 -15.99 2.54 15.43
C LEU A 114 -15.26 3.12 16.65
N ALA A 115 -15.95 3.99 17.39
CA ALA A 115 -15.53 4.47 18.70
C ALA A 115 -16.49 3.86 19.74
N PRO A 116 -16.11 2.76 20.41
CA PRO A 116 -16.95 2.12 21.42
C PRO A 116 -17.41 3.13 22.47
N GLY A 117 -18.69 3.06 22.84
CA GLY A 117 -19.32 3.98 23.79
C GLY A 117 -19.80 5.32 23.20
N GLN A 118 -19.37 5.73 22.01
CA GLN A 118 -19.73 7.04 21.44
C GLN A 118 -20.88 7.03 20.41
N LYS A 119 -21.45 5.85 20.09
CA LYS A 119 -22.48 5.62 19.04
C LYS A 119 -22.15 6.28 17.67
N LYS A 120 -20.89 6.65 17.43
CA LYS A 120 -20.40 7.34 16.25
C LYS A 120 -19.16 6.64 15.71
N ALA A 121 -18.97 6.73 14.40
CA ALA A 121 -17.72 6.32 13.75
C ALA A 121 -16.82 7.54 13.56
N LYS A 122 -15.55 7.42 13.96
CA LYS A 122 -14.50 8.38 13.62
C LYS A 122 -13.91 8.06 12.24
N THR A 123 -13.16 9.00 11.69
CA THR A 123 -12.47 8.83 10.40
C THR A 123 -10.97 8.69 10.64
N GLY A 124 -10.49 7.45 10.55
CA GLY A 124 -9.06 7.15 10.48
C GLY A 124 -8.55 7.24 9.04
N ARG A 125 -7.24 7.05 8.86
CA ARG A 125 -6.58 7.04 7.55
C ARG A 125 -5.75 5.78 7.39
N ILE A 126 -5.73 5.25 6.18
CA ILE A 126 -4.76 4.25 5.75
C ILE A 126 -3.83 4.95 4.76
N TRP A 127 -2.55 5.02 5.11
CA TRP A 127 -1.48 5.58 4.29
C TRP A 127 -0.82 4.45 3.51
N THR A 128 -0.43 4.72 2.26
CA THR A 128 0.35 3.78 1.45
C THR A 128 1.74 4.35 1.21
N TYR A 129 2.75 3.49 1.19
CA TYR A 129 4.12 3.80 0.82
C TYR A 129 4.58 2.74 -0.16
N VAL A 130 4.82 3.13 -1.41
CA VAL A 130 5.09 2.19 -2.51
C VAL A 130 6.49 2.42 -3.04
N ARG A 131 7.27 1.35 -3.07
CA ARG A 131 8.52 1.20 -3.81
C ARG A 131 8.20 0.47 -5.10
N ASP A 132 8.21 1.17 -6.23
CA ASP A 132 7.96 0.57 -7.54
C ASP A 132 8.72 1.34 -8.63
N ASP A 133 9.90 0.84 -8.97
CA ASP A 133 10.81 1.45 -9.94
C ASP A 133 10.84 0.66 -11.26
N ARG A 134 9.82 -0.17 -11.51
CA ARG A 134 9.71 -0.91 -12.79
C ARG A 134 9.58 0.02 -13.99
N ASN A 135 9.02 1.21 -13.82
CA ASN A 135 8.93 2.23 -14.87
C ASN A 135 10.30 2.76 -15.33
N VAL A 136 11.36 2.60 -14.54
CA VAL A 136 12.76 2.91 -14.92
C VAL A 136 13.57 1.65 -15.25
N GLY A 137 12.88 0.53 -15.52
CA GLY A 137 13.53 -0.74 -15.86
C GLY A 137 14.22 -1.44 -14.69
N SER A 138 13.95 -1.03 -13.44
CA SER A 138 14.54 -1.67 -12.25
C SER A 138 14.06 -3.11 -12.09
N SER A 139 15.00 -4.01 -11.77
CA SER A 139 14.71 -5.39 -11.37
C SER A 139 14.45 -5.56 -9.87
N SER A 140 14.56 -4.48 -9.08
CA SER A 140 14.26 -4.53 -7.65
C SER A 140 12.80 -4.94 -7.41
N PRO A 141 12.52 -5.90 -6.52
CA PRO A 141 11.16 -6.31 -6.20
C PRO A 141 10.28 -5.11 -5.79
N PRO A 142 9.14 -4.87 -6.47
CA PRO A 142 8.20 -3.84 -6.05
C PRO A 142 7.53 -4.23 -4.73
N ALA A 143 7.28 -3.25 -3.87
CA ALA A 143 6.70 -3.49 -2.56
C ALA A 143 5.79 -2.35 -2.12
N VAL A 144 4.80 -2.68 -1.31
CA VAL A 144 3.92 -1.68 -0.67
C VAL A 144 3.82 -1.97 0.81
N TRP A 145 4.02 -0.92 1.60
CA TRP A 145 3.75 -0.92 3.02
C TRP A 145 2.59 0.04 3.30
N PHE A 146 1.69 -0.34 4.21
CA PHE A 146 0.61 0.53 4.66
C PHE A 146 0.74 0.83 6.14
N ALA A 147 0.31 2.03 6.52
CA ALA A 147 0.19 2.44 7.91
C ALA A 147 -1.24 2.88 8.22
N TYR A 148 -1.66 2.70 9.47
CA TYR A 148 -2.91 3.25 9.98
C TYR A 148 -2.64 4.46 10.87
N SER A 149 -3.52 5.46 10.81
CA SER A 149 -3.58 6.50 11.84
C SER A 149 -5.02 6.87 12.20
N PRO A 150 -5.27 7.36 13.44
CA PRO A 150 -6.61 7.71 13.89
C PRO A 150 -7.17 9.02 13.28
N ASN A 151 -6.34 9.79 12.55
CA ASN A 151 -6.71 11.03 11.87
C ASN A 151 -5.70 11.38 10.75
N ARG A 152 -5.93 12.44 9.98
CA ARG A 152 -5.08 12.87 8.84
C ARG A 152 -4.02 13.92 9.20
N GLN A 153 -3.49 13.93 10.42
CA GLN A 153 -2.46 14.92 10.80
C GLN A 153 -1.10 14.62 10.14
N GLY A 154 -0.35 15.67 9.74
CA GLY A 154 0.98 15.55 9.11
C GLY A 154 2.03 14.84 9.97
N LYS A 155 1.87 14.85 11.31
CA LYS A 155 2.74 14.13 12.23
C LYS A 155 2.85 12.61 11.94
N HIS A 156 1.82 12.03 11.32
CA HIS A 156 1.81 10.59 11.02
C HIS A 156 2.76 10.25 9.88
N PRO A 157 2.65 10.83 8.67
CA PRO A 157 3.66 10.62 7.64
C PRO A 157 5.06 11.12 8.05
N GLU A 158 5.19 12.17 8.89
CA GLU A 158 6.47 12.54 9.51
C GLU A 158 7.09 11.37 10.30
N GLN A 159 6.30 10.70 11.14
CA GLN A 159 6.76 9.54 11.91
C GLN A 159 7.07 8.33 11.01
N HIS A 160 6.19 8.02 10.07
CA HIS A 160 6.35 6.86 9.18
C HIS A 160 7.57 6.98 8.27
N LEU A 161 7.86 8.19 7.78
CA LEU A 161 8.98 8.45 6.87
C LEU A 161 10.26 8.85 7.61
N ARG A 162 10.28 8.84 8.95
CA ARG A 162 11.43 9.30 9.75
C ARG A 162 12.80 8.75 9.29
N PRO A 163 12.97 7.46 8.93
CA PRO A 163 14.26 6.96 8.43
C PRO A 163 14.49 7.25 6.94
N PHE A 164 13.45 7.56 6.17
CA PHE A 164 13.53 7.75 4.72
C PHE A 164 14.21 9.07 4.33
N ARG A 165 15.00 9.00 3.26
CA ARG A 165 15.66 10.13 2.58
C ARG A 165 15.51 9.94 1.08
N GLY A 166 15.33 11.04 0.35
CA GLY A 166 15.21 11.02 -1.11
C GLY A 166 13.89 11.60 -1.58
N ILE A 167 13.40 11.07 -2.69
CA ILE A 167 12.26 11.59 -3.43
C ILE A 167 10.96 11.07 -2.83
N LEU A 168 10.07 11.97 -2.42
CA LEU A 168 8.72 11.63 -2.02
C LEU A 168 7.75 12.13 -3.08
N GLN A 169 7.12 11.17 -3.76
CA GLN A 169 6.11 11.44 -4.76
C GLN A 169 4.71 11.36 -4.15
N ALA A 170 3.98 12.47 -4.15
CA ALA A 170 2.73 12.62 -3.40
C ALA A 170 1.70 13.49 -4.14
N ASP A 171 0.47 13.55 -3.60
CA ASP A 171 -0.44 14.65 -3.90
C ASP A 171 -0.04 15.91 -3.10
N ALA A 172 -0.60 17.06 -3.47
CA ALA A 172 -0.35 18.34 -2.79
C ALA A 172 -1.10 18.46 -1.44
N PHE A 173 -1.08 17.42 -0.62
CA PHE A 173 -1.65 17.46 0.71
C PHE A 173 -0.71 18.22 1.66
N THR A 174 -1.20 19.34 2.21
CA THR A 174 -0.40 20.21 3.09
C THR A 174 0.12 19.55 4.37
N GLY A 175 -0.40 18.38 4.75
CA GLY A 175 0.19 17.60 5.84
C GLY A 175 1.56 17.01 5.51
N TYR A 176 2.01 17.09 4.26
CA TYR A 176 3.35 16.73 3.84
C TYR A 176 4.35 17.90 3.88
N ASP A 177 3.92 19.16 4.02
CA ASP A 177 4.80 20.33 3.91
C ASP A 177 6.03 20.27 4.84
N ARG A 178 5.84 19.75 6.06
CA ARG A 178 6.95 19.56 7.03
C ARG A 178 7.98 18.54 6.57
N LEU A 179 7.61 17.61 5.68
CA LEU A 179 8.54 16.62 5.13
C LEU A 179 9.57 17.26 4.19
N PHE A 180 9.22 18.40 3.59
CA PHE A 180 10.05 19.14 2.63
C PHE A 180 10.81 20.30 3.28
N SER A 181 10.58 20.56 4.57
CA SER A 181 11.29 21.58 5.32
C SER A 181 12.73 21.15 5.62
N ALA A 182 13.67 22.10 5.51
CA ALA A 182 15.05 21.93 5.94
C ALA A 182 15.19 21.61 7.45
N GLU A 183 14.18 21.98 8.26
CA GLU A 183 14.13 21.74 9.70
C GLU A 183 13.73 20.30 10.06
N ARG A 184 13.33 19.48 9.07
CA ARG A 184 12.98 18.08 9.31
C ARG A 184 14.17 17.33 9.89
N GLU A 185 13.93 16.54 10.95
CA GLU A 185 14.92 15.61 11.47
C GLU A 185 15.36 14.64 10.35
N GLY A 186 16.64 14.72 9.97
CA GLY A 186 17.17 13.96 8.84
C GLY A 186 17.29 14.71 7.52
N GLY A 187 16.87 15.97 7.46
CA GLY A 187 16.88 16.77 6.25
C GLY A 187 15.59 16.66 5.44
N ALA A 188 15.39 17.68 4.60
CA ALA A 188 14.25 17.78 3.69
C ALA A 188 14.22 16.60 2.72
N LEU A 189 13.01 16.06 2.49
CA LEU A 189 12.75 15.20 1.35
C LEU A 189 12.61 16.04 0.08
N THR A 190 12.85 15.42 -1.07
CA THR A 190 12.63 16.07 -2.35
C THR A 190 11.18 15.85 -2.79
N GLU A 191 10.43 16.93 -2.94
CA GLU A 191 9.03 16.88 -3.33
C GLU A 191 8.86 16.62 -4.82
N VAL A 192 8.02 15.63 -5.16
CA VAL A 192 7.53 15.43 -6.53
C VAL A 192 6.01 15.37 -6.50
N ALA A 193 5.39 16.36 -7.15
CA ALA A 193 3.95 16.45 -7.25
C ALA A 193 3.40 15.56 -8.37
N CYS A 194 2.08 15.37 -8.37
CA CYS A 194 1.40 14.46 -9.29
C CYS A 194 0.64 15.21 -10.39
N TRP A 195 1.09 15.11 -11.65
CA TRP A 195 0.38 15.68 -12.80
C TRP A 195 -1.03 15.12 -12.96
N ALA A 196 -1.29 13.86 -12.60
CA ALA A 196 -2.63 13.29 -12.70
C ALA A 196 -3.64 14.03 -11.79
N HIS A 197 -3.23 14.47 -10.59
CA HIS A 197 -4.05 15.26 -9.69
C HIS A 197 -4.27 16.69 -10.21
N ALA A 198 -3.22 17.33 -10.71
CA ALA A 198 -3.31 18.67 -11.31
C ALA A 198 -4.23 18.66 -12.54
N ARG A 199 -4.02 17.70 -13.45
CA ARG A 199 -4.84 17.48 -14.66
C ARG A 199 -6.30 17.22 -14.33
N ARG A 200 -6.60 16.42 -13.29
CA ARG A 200 -7.99 16.07 -12.89
C ARG A 200 -8.81 17.34 -12.59
N LYS A 201 -8.23 18.33 -11.92
CA LYS A 201 -8.92 19.60 -11.62
C LYS A 201 -9.31 20.37 -12.88
N ILE A 202 -8.42 20.43 -13.87
CA ILE A 202 -8.70 21.08 -15.16
C ILE A 202 -9.77 20.29 -15.93
N HIS A 203 -9.64 18.96 -15.93
CA HIS A 203 -10.59 18.06 -16.58
C HIS A 203 -12.01 18.21 -16.02
N ASP A 204 -12.18 18.29 -14.69
CA ASP A 204 -13.49 18.48 -14.06
C ASP A 204 -14.16 19.80 -14.46
N VAL A 205 -13.35 20.85 -14.70
CA VAL A 205 -13.84 22.10 -15.26
C VAL A 205 -14.25 21.93 -16.73
N TYR A 206 -13.43 21.29 -17.54
CA TYR A 206 -13.73 21.02 -18.95
C TYR A 206 -15.02 20.21 -19.13
N ILE A 207 -15.21 19.14 -18.36
CA ILE A 207 -16.44 18.32 -18.43
C ILE A 207 -17.69 19.18 -18.16
N SER A 208 -17.61 20.12 -17.22
CA SER A 208 -18.75 20.98 -16.86
C SER A 208 -18.97 22.18 -17.77
N SER A 209 -17.94 22.70 -18.44
CA SER A 209 -17.99 23.99 -19.15
C SER A 209 -17.68 23.93 -20.63
N LYS A 210 -17.00 22.87 -21.08
CA LYS A 210 -16.42 22.75 -22.43
C LYS A 210 -15.56 23.96 -22.83
N SER A 211 -14.89 24.57 -21.85
CA SER A 211 -13.99 25.70 -22.08
C SER A 211 -12.84 25.31 -23.01
N ALA A 212 -12.68 26.04 -24.11
CA ALA A 212 -11.55 25.88 -25.04
C ALA A 212 -10.20 26.07 -24.33
N THR A 213 -10.11 26.96 -23.34
CA THR A 213 -8.91 27.14 -22.52
C THR A 213 -8.62 25.89 -21.68
N ALA A 214 -9.64 25.28 -21.08
CA ALA A 214 -9.45 24.03 -20.34
C ALA A 214 -9.03 22.88 -21.26
N GLU A 215 -9.60 22.81 -22.47
CA GLU A 215 -9.23 21.82 -23.49
C GLU A 215 -7.77 21.95 -23.93
N GLU A 216 -7.33 23.17 -24.24
CA GLU A 216 -5.94 23.44 -24.65
C GLU A 216 -4.95 23.08 -23.52
N ALA A 217 -5.28 23.38 -22.26
CA ALA A 217 -4.45 22.96 -21.12
C ALA A 217 -4.32 21.43 -21.04
N LEU A 218 -5.41 20.69 -21.24
CA LEU A 218 -5.40 19.23 -21.25
C LEU A 218 -4.59 18.67 -22.42
N LYS A 219 -4.67 19.29 -23.59
CA LYS A 219 -3.88 18.92 -24.77
C LYS A 219 -2.38 19.08 -24.49
N ARG A 220 -1.94 20.22 -23.98
CA ARG A 220 -0.52 20.46 -23.63
C ARG A 220 -0.01 19.47 -22.59
N ILE A 221 -0.81 19.17 -21.57
CA ILE A 221 -0.46 18.14 -20.58
C ILE A 221 -0.37 16.76 -21.24
N SER A 222 -1.22 16.43 -22.21
CA SER A 222 -1.18 15.14 -22.91
C SER A 222 0.09 14.94 -23.74
N GLU A 223 0.68 16.01 -24.27
CA GLU A 223 1.96 15.96 -25.00
C GLU A 223 3.12 15.55 -24.07
N LEU A 224 3.09 15.96 -22.79
CA LEU A 224 4.05 15.48 -21.79
C LEU A 224 3.90 13.97 -21.53
N TYR A 225 2.66 13.49 -21.40
CA TYR A 225 2.40 12.07 -21.20
C TYR A 225 2.79 11.21 -22.40
N ALA A 226 2.67 11.72 -23.63
CA ALA A 226 3.14 11.03 -24.82
C ALA A 226 4.65 10.75 -24.74
N ILE A 227 5.44 11.71 -24.27
CA ILE A 227 6.88 11.52 -24.04
C ILE A 227 7.12 10.45 -22.96
N GLU A 228 6.39 10.50 -21.84
CA GLU A 228 6.55 9.54 -20.75
C GLU A 228 6.19 8.11 -21.14
N ASP A 229 5.22 7.93 -22.03
CA ASP A 229 4.86 6.62 -22.57
C ASP A 229 5.94 6.04 -23.49
N GLU A 230 6.66 6.88 -24.24
CA GLU A 230 7.78 6.47 -25.11
C GLU A 230 9.01 6.00 -24.31
N ILE A 231 9.29 6.63 -23.16
CA ILE A 231 10.51 6.37 -22.37
C ILE A 231 10.31 5.40 -21.21
N ARG A 232 9.08 4.90 -21.00
CA ARG A 232 8.77 3.97 -19.90
C ARG A 232 9.55 2.67 -20.08
N GLY A 233 10.23 2.23 -19.02
CA GLY A 233 11.06 1.03 -19.02
C GLY A 233 12.51 1.27 -19.45
N LEU A 234 12.84 2.47 -19.96
CA LEU A 234 14.22 2.85 -20.23
C LEU A 234 15.00 3.14 -18.92
N PRO A 235 16.34 3.03 -18.94
CA PRO A 235 17.17 3.41 -17.81
C PRO A 235 17.02 4.89 -17.41
N GLU A 236 17.34 5.19 -16.15
CA GLU A 236 17.23 6.52 -15.54
C GLU A 236 17.92 7.63 -16.36
N SER A 237 19.13 7.38 -16.86
CA SER A 237 19.90 8.34 -17.65
C SER A 237 19.25 8.67 -19.00
N GLU A 238 18.68 7.67 -19.67
CA GLU A 238 18.00 7.85 -20.96
C GLU A 238 16.68 8.61 -20.78
N ARG A 239 15.90 8.25 -19.75
CA ARG A 239 14.68 8.99 -19.39
C ARG A 239 14.99 10.46 -19.13
N LEU A 240 16.02 10.73 -18.33
CA LEU A 240 16.45 12.09 -18.00
C LEU A 240 16.88 12.86 -19.26
N ALA A 241 17.69 12.26 -20.14
CA ALA A 241 18.13 12.91 -21.38
C ALA A 241 16.95 13.34 -22.26
N VAL A 242 15.98 12.44 -22.47
CA VAL A 242 14.78 12.74 -23.26
C VAL A 242 13.93 13.84 -22.60
N ARG A 243 13.76 13.80 -21.28
CA ARG A 243 13.01 14.82 -20.53
C ARG A 243 13.66 16.21 -20.61
N GLN A 244 14.98 16.27 -20.48
CA GLN A 244 15.72 17.53 -20.63
C GLN A 244 15.61 18.11 -22.04
N GLN A 245 15.64 17.26 -23.08
CA GLN A 245 15.55 17.70 -24.48
C GLN A 245 14.13 18.09 -24.90
N ARG A 246 13.11 17.34 -24.47
CA ARG A 246 11.72 17.47 -24.96
C ARG A 246 10.77 18.01 -23.90
N SER A 247 10.66 17.33 -22.75
CA SER A 247 9.66 17.68 -21.73
C SER A 247 9.87 19.08 -21.15
N LYS A 248 11.12 19.51 -20.92
CA LYS A 248 11.40 20.86 -20.40
C LYS A 248 10.89 21.97 -21.32
N VAL A 249 11.06 21.84 -22.63
CA VAL A 249 10.58 22.86 -23.59
C VAL A 249 9.05 22.97 -23.53
N LEU A 250 8.35 21.84 -23.45
CA LEU A 250 6.90 21.81 -23.33
C LEU A 250 6.42 22.35 -21.97
N LEU A 251 7.14 22.04 -20.88
CA LEU A 251 6.83 22.56 -19.54
C LEU A 251 6.98 24.09 -19.51
N THR A 252 8.08 24.65 -20.03
CA THR A 252 8.26 26.11 -20.11
C THR A 252 7.13 26.77 -20.90
N SER A 253 6.79 26.24 -22.08
CA SER A 253 5.68 26.77 -22.89
C SER A 253 4.33 26.67 -22.16
N LEU A 254 4.08 25.56 -21.44
CA LEU A 254 2.87 25.37 -20.65
C LEU A 254 2.80 26.37 -19.49
N HIS A 255 3.92 26.62 -18.80
CA HIS A 255 3.99 27.57 -17.70
C HIS A 255 3.63 28.98 -18.15
N GLU A 256 4.32 29.49 -19.17
CA GLU A 256 4.12 30.83 -19.71
C GLU A 256 2.67 31.04 -20.15
N TRP A 257 2.13 30.07 -20.88
CA TRP A 257 0.74 30.08 -21.33
C TRP A 257 -0.25 30.05 -20.15
N MET A 258 -0.01 29.21 -19.13
CA MET A 258 -0.88 29.14 -17.95
C MET A 258 -0.85 30.44 -17.15
N VAL A 259 0.33 31.07 -16.98
CA VAL A 259 0.48 32.36 -16.30
C VAL A 259 -0.29 33.45 -17.04
N GLU A 260 -0.12 33.56 -18.36
CA GLU A 260 -0.84 34.51 -19.20
C GLU A 260 -2.36 34.34 -19.06
N LYS A 261 -2.86 33.11 -19.22
CA LYS A 261 -4.30 32.83 -19.14
C LYS A 261 -4.84 33.04 -17.73
N ASN A 262 -4.13 32.62 -16.69
CA ASN A 262 -4.57 32.81 -15.31
C ASN A 262 -4.70 34.31 -14.96
N GLY A 263 -3.87 35.18 -15.55
CA GLY A 263 -3.99 36.64 -15.40
C GLY A 263 -5.27 37.23 -16.01
N THR A 264 -5.87 36.57 -17.00
CA THR A 264 -7.14 37.00 -17.64
C THR A 264 -8.38 36.41 -16.98
N LEU A 265 -8.22 35.32 -16.22
CA LEU A 265 -9.31 34.62 -15.56
C LEU A 265 -9.70 35.32 -14.27
N SER A 266 -11.00 35.36 -13.97
CA SER A 266 -11.46 35.76 -12.64
C SER A 266 -10.90 34.80 -11.58
N LYS A 267 -10.38 35.35 -10.49
CA LYS A 267 -9.88 34.58 -9.33
C LYS A 267 -10.95 33.69 -8.69
N LYS A 268 -12.24 33.96 -8.95
CA LYS A 268 -13.38 33.14 -8.47
C LYS A 268 -13.84 32.10 -9.50
N SER A 269 -13.22 32.05 -10.67
CA SER A 269 -13.56 31.05 -11.68
C SER A 269 -12.93 29.72 -11.30
N ARG A 270 -13.67 28.63 -11.49
CA ARG A 270 -13.17 27.27 -11.24
C ARG A 270 -11.92 26.94 -12.07
N LEU A 271 -11.81 27.51 -13.27
CA LEU A 271 -10.61 27.35 -14.11
C LEU A 271 -9.41 28.12 -13.53
N GLY A 272 -9.61 29.35 -13.07
CA GLY A 272 -8.56 30.13 -12.41
C GLY A 272 -8.06 29.46 -11.13
N GLU A 273 -8.96 28.86 -10.35
CA GLU A 273 -8.59 28.04 -9.18
C GLU A 273 -7.76 26.81 -9.59
N ALA A 274 -8.13 26.13 -10.67
CA ALA A 274 -7.38 24.97 -11.18
C ALA A 274 -5.98 25.35 -11.69
N PHE A 275 -5.86 26.47 -12.40
CA PHE A 275 -4.56 26.98 -12.87
C PHE A 275 -3.70 27.46 -11.70
N SER A 276 -4.28 28.18 -10.75
CA SER A 276 -3.57 28.61 -9.54
C SER A 276 -3.07 27.40 -8.74
N TYR A 277 -3.84 26.31 -8.66
CA TYR A 277 -3.36 25.07 -8.05
C TYR A 277 -2.14 24.49 -8.77
N VAL A 278 -2.16 24.42 -10.12
CA VAL A 278 -1.02 23.91 -10.90
C VAL A 278 0.22 24.79 -10.70
N LEU A 279 0.06 26.11 -10.82
CA LEU A 279 1.14 27.08 -10.69
C LEU A 279 1.75 27.10 -9.28
N ASN A 280 0.93 26.95 -8.24
CA ASN A 280 1.42 26.86 -6.86
C ASN A 280 2.26 25.61 -6.57
N GLN A 281 2.20 24.61 -7.44
CA GLN A 281 2.91 23.32 -7.30
C GLN A 281 3.93 23.14 -8.43
N TRP A 282 4.23 24.19 -9.18
CA TRP A 282 4.92 24.10 -10.46
C TRP A 282 6.30 23.46 -10.34
N ASP A 283 7.09 23.86 -9.36
CA ASP A 283 8.45 23.34 -9.16
C ASP A 283 8.42 21.83 -8.85
N ALA A 284 7.56 21.41 -7.92
CA ALA A 284 7.36 20.00 -7.59
C ALA A 284 6.77 19.19 -8.76
N LEU A 285 5.91 19.80 -9.59
CA LEU A 285 5.37 19.19 -10.80
C LEU A 285 6.43 19.07 -11.91
N CYS A 286 7.45 19.93 -11.94
CA CYS A 286 8.50 19.92 -12.96
C CYS A 286 9.70 19.05 -12.56
N TYR A 287 9.87 18.73 -11.28
CA TYR A 287 11.03 18.01 -10.78
C TYR A 287 11.29 16.67 -11.50
N TYR A 288 10.25 15.95 -11.94
CA TYR A 288 10.44 14.71 -12.69
C TYR A 288 11.25 14.90 -13.99
N SER A 289 11.28 16.11 -14.54
CA SER A 289 12.10 16.41 -15.72
C SER A 289 13.60 16.56 -15.41
N ASP A 290 13.95 16.76 -14.14
CA ASP A 290 15.31 16.92 -13.63
C ASP A 290 15.88 15.64 -13.00
N ASP A 291 15.06 14.62 -12.78
CA ASP A 291 15.47 13.35 -12.20
C ASP A 291 14.83 12.17 -12.96
N GLY A 292 15.64 11.23 -13.46
CA GLY A 292 15.17 10.12 -14.28
C GLY A 292 14.44 9.00 -13.50
N LEU A 293 14.56 9.00 -12.17
CA LEU A 293 13.89 8.04 -11.28
C LEU A 293 12.48 8.51 -10.92
N ALA A 294 12.27 9.83 -10.78
CA ALA A 294 10.97 10.42 -10.55
C ALA A 294 9.96 10.12 -11.68
N GLU A 295 8.68 10.04 -11.33
CA GLU A 295 7.58 9.85 -12.28
C GLU A 295 6.80 11.15 -12.46
N ALA A 296 6.09 11.32 -13.58
CA ALA A 296 5.18 12.46 -13.74
C ALA A 296 3.97 12.39 -12.80
N ASP A 297 3.59 11.19 -12.34
CA ASP A 297 2.39 10.95 -11.58
C ASP A 297 2.49 9.82 -10.54
N ASN A 298 1.65 9.94 -9.51
CA ASN A 298 1.66 9.12 -8.31
C ASN A 298 0.75 7.88 -8.41
N ASN A 299 0.57 7.34 -9.61
CA ASN A 299 -0.40 6.27 -9.87
C ASN A 299 -0.08 4.97 -9.12
N ALA A 300 1.18 4.73 -8.75
CA ALA A 300 1.57 3.56 -7.96
C ALA A 300 0.87 3.54 -6.59
N ALA A 301 0.83 4.68 -5.89
CA ALA A 301 0.12 4.82 -4.62
C ALA A 301 -1.41 4.67 -4.80
N GLU A 302 -2.00 5.33 -5.80
CA GLU A 302 -3.44 5.22 -6.08
C GLU A 302 -3.86 3.77 -6.37
N ARG A 303 -3.08 3.05 -7.19
CA ARG A 303 -3.33 1.63 -7.50
C ARG A 303 -3.26 0.76 -6.25
N ALA A 304 -2.29 0.98 -5.37
CA ALA A 304 -2.16 0.23 -4.13
C ALA A 304 -3.37 0.45 -3.19
N LEU A 305 -3.81 1.71 -3.02
CA LEU A 305 -4.97 2.06 -2.19
C LEU A 305 -6.29 1.49 -2.70
N ARG A 306 -6.38 1.09 -3.98
CA ARG A 306 -7.60 0.50 -4.55
C ARG A 306 -8.09 -0.72 -3.77
N ALA A 307 -7.17 -1.57 -3.27
CA ALA A 307 -7.54 -2.72 -2.44
C ALA A 307 -8.25 -2.28 -1.14
N VAL A 308 -7.74 -1.25 -0.48
CA VAL A 308 -8.36 -0.68 0.73
C VAL A 308 -9.72 -0.05 0.40
N CYS A 309 -9.81 0.67 -0.73
CA CYS A 309 -11.04 1.30 -1.19
C CYS A 309 -12.16 0.31 -1.52
N LEU A 310 -11.83 -0.87 -2.06
CA LEU A 310 -12.78 -1.95 -2.27
C LEU A 310 -13.20 -2.60 -0.95
N GLY A 311 -12.25 -2.86 -0.04
CA GLY A 311 -12.52 -3.42 1.27
C GLY A 311 -13.45 -2.56 2.12
N LYS A 312 -13.19 -1.24 2.19
CA LYS A 312 -14.01 -0.34 3.01
C LYS A 312 -15.45 -0.20 2.53
N LYS A 313 -15.73 -0.41 1.23
CA LYS A 313 -17.09 -0.49 0.69
C LYS A 313 -17.85 -1.75 1.14
N ASN A 314 -17.13 -2.84 1.42
CA ASN A 314 -17.74 -4.13 1.81
C ASN A 314 -17.90 -4.29 3.33
N PHE A 315 -16.97 -3.77 4.14
CA PHE A 315 -17.01 -3.92 5.61
C PHE A 315 -17.59 -2.72 6.34
N MET A 316 -17.71 -1.58 5.65
CA MET A 316 -18.18 -0.28 6.14
C MET A 316 -17.34 0.37 7.25
N PHE A 317 -16.83 -0.40 8.22
CA PHE A 317 -16.09 0.09 9.38
C PHE A 317 -14.97 -0.87 9.83
N PHE A 318 -13.89 -0.31 10.37
CA PHE A 318 -13.00 -1.03 11.30
C PHE A 318 -13.60 -0.99 12.70
N GLY A 319 -13.45 -2.09 13.45
CA GLY A 319 -14.02 -2.21 14.81
C GLY A 319 -13.32 -1.35 15.87
N SER A 320 -12.06 -0.97 15.63
CA SER A 320 -11.21 -0.17 16.52
C SER A 320 -9.98 0.32 15.74
N ASP A 321 -9.18 1.20 16.36
CA ASP A 321 -7.87 1.62 15.81
C ASP A 321 -6.95 0.42 15.55
N HIS A 322 -6.86 -0.49 16.53
CA HIS A 322 -6.16 -1.77 16.41
C HIS A 322 -6.68 -2.62 15.24
N GLY A 323 -7.97 -2.52 14.90
CA GLY A 323 -8.52 -3.11 13.68
C GLY A 323 -7.97 -2.51 12.39
N GLY A 324 -7.72 -1.20 12.38
CA GLY A 324 -7.08 -0.46 11.28
C GLY A 324 -5.62 -0.84 11.09
N GLU A 325 -4.85 -0.93 12.17
CA GLU A 325 -3.43 -1.33 12.17
C GLU A 325 -3.24 -2.73 11.58
N ARG A 326 -4.03 -3.71 12.04
CA ARG A 326 -4.05 -5.06 11.46
C ARG A 326 -4.42 -5.08 9.99
N GLY A 327 -5.36 -4.21 9.61
CA GLY A 327 -5.73 -4.02 8.22
C GLY A 327 -4.57 -3.53 7.38
N ALA A 328 -3.84 -2.52 7.85
CA ALA A 328 -2.66 -1.97 7.18
C ALA A 328 -1.59 -3.06 6.95
N LEU A 329 -1.24 -3.82 8.00
CA LEU A 329 -0.29 -4.93 7.89
C LEU A 329 -0.68 -5.94 6.80
N LEU A 330 -1.93 -6.40 6.83
CA LEU A 330 -2.41 -7.42 5.89
C LEU A 330 -2.52 -6.89 4.46
N TYR A 331 -2.96 -5.63 4.27
CA TYR A 331 -2.94 -5.00 2.95
C TYR A 331 -1.51 -4.83 2.42
N GLY A 332 -0.52 -4.59 3.28
CA GLY A 332 0.90 -4.49 2.89
C GLY A 332 1.46 -5.80 2.37
N LEU A 333 1.32 -6.88 3.15
CA LEU A 333 1.81 -8.20 2.75
C LEU A 333 1.09 -8.71 1.49
N ILE A 334 -0.24 -8.63 1.44
CA ILE A 334 -1.04 -9.08 0.28
C ILE A 334 -0.77 -8.21 -0.95
N GLY A 335 -0.69 -6.89 -0.77
CA GLY A 335 -0.39 -5.94 -1.84
C GLY A 335 0.98 -6.22 -2.45
N THR A 336 1.98 -6.48 -1.60
CA THR A 336 3.34 -6.83 -2.03
C THR A 336 3.37 -8.17 -2.76
N CYS A 337 2.63 -9.19 -2.31
CA CYS A 337 2.50 -10.46 -3.06
C CYS A 337 1.98 -10.21 -4.48
N ARG A 338 0.89 -9.43 -4.61
CA ARG A 338 0.29 -9.10 -5.92
C ARG A 338 1.25 -8.33 -6.83
N LEU A 339 2.02 -7.39 -6.28
CA LEU A 339 3.01 -6.63 -7.06
C LEU A 339 4.11 -7.53 -7.65
N ASN A 340 4.42 -8.64 -6.98
CA ASN A 340 5.43 -9.61 -7.39
C ASN A 340 4.85 -10.85 -8.11
N GLY A 341 3.55 -10.86 -8.43
CA GLY A 341 2.91 -12.01 -9.11
C GLY A 341 2.80 -13.27 -8.24
N ILE A 342 2.86 -13.12 -6.91
CA ILE A 342 2.81 -14.23 -5.95
C ILE A 342 1.38 -14.40 -5.45
N ASP A 343 0.92 -15.66 -5.38
CA ASP A 343 -0.39 -15.98 -4.81
C ASP A 343 -0.43 -15.64 -3.31
N PRO A 344 -1.27 -14.69 -2.87
CA PRO A 344 -1.28 -14.26 -1.47
C PRO A 344 -1.71 -15.37 -0.49
N GLU A 345 -2.58 -16.30 -0.90
CA GLU A 345 -3.05 -17.36 0.01
C GLU A 345 -1.97 -18.40 0.24
N ALA A 346 -1.28 -18.83 -0.81
CA ALA A 346 -0.14 -19.74 -0.75
C ALA A 346 1.01 -19.12 0.05
N TYR A 347 1.31 -17.84 -0.16
CA TYR A 347 2.31 -17.12 0.63
C TYR A 347 1.95 -17.06 2.11
N LEU A 348 0.74 -16.60 2.45
CA LEU A 348 0.30 -16.52 3.85
C LEU A 348 0.28 -17.89 4.51
N ARG A 349 -0.14 -18.93 3.80
CA ARG A 349 -0.11 -20.32 4.27
C ARG A 349 1.32 -20.77 4.58
N HIS A 350 2.26 -20.48 3.68
CA HIS A 350 3.67 -20.82 3.87
C HIS A 350 4.25 -20.11 5.08
N ILE A 351 4.17 -18.77 5.15
CA ILE A 351 4.79 -18.03 6.26
C ILE A 351 4.17 -18.42 7.59
N LEU A 352 2.83 -18.58 7.68
CA LEU A 352 2.18 -19.00 8.92
C LEU A 352 2.65 -20.41 9.35
N SER A 353 3.03 -21.27 8.42
CA SER A 353 3.53 -22.62 8.74
C SER A 353 4.94 -22.65 9.30
N VAL A 354 5.80 -21.69 8.94
CA VAL A 354 7.24 -21.70 9.31
C VAL A 354 7.58 -20.67 10.39
N LEU A 355 6.85 -19.55 10.42
CA LEU A 355 7.15 -18.40 11.27
C LEU A 355 7.19 -18.71 12.78
N PRO A 356 6.40 -19.63 13.35
CA PRO A 356 6.50 -19.99 14.77
C PRO A 356 7.88 -20.49 15.20
N GLU A 357 8.65 -21.10 14.29
CA GLU A 357 9.97 -21.67 14.55
C GLU A 357 11.08 -20.92 13.77
N TRP A 358 10.74 -19.86 13.04
CA TRP A 358 11.68 -19.18 12.17
C TRP A 358 12.62 -18.28 12.98
N PRO A 359 13.94 -18.30 12.73
CA PRO A 359 14.87 -17.41 13.42
C PRO A 359 14.53 -15.94 13.18
N SER A 360 14.36 -15.16 14.25
CA SER A 360 13.93 -13.75 14.17
C SER A 360 14.90 -12.87 13.36
N ASN A 361 16.19 -13.17 13.38
CA ASN A 361 17.23 -12.48 12.62
C ASN A 361 17.26 -12.86 11.12
N ARG A 362 16.44 -13.82 10.68
CA ARG A 362 16.34 -14.27 9.27
C ARG A 362 14.97 -13.99 8.67
N VAL A 363 14.16 -13.13 9.30
CA VAL A 363 12.80 -12.83 8.84
C VAL A 363 12.76 -12.18 7.44
N ASP A 364 13.84 -11.51 7.03
CA ASP A 364 13.97 -10.92 5.69
C ASP A 364 13.90 -11.99 4.58
N GLU A 365 14.26 -13.24 4.87
CA GLU A 365 14.12 -14.38 3.95
C GLU A 365 12.65 -14.78 3.71
N LEU A 366 11.73 -14.32 4.56
CA LEU A 366 10.30 -14.56 4.43
C LEU A 366 9.56 -13.45 3.68
N LEU A 367 10.25 -12.41 3.20
CA LEU A 367 9.63 -11.41 2.34
C LEU A 367 9.10 -12.06 1.05
N PRO A 368 7.99 -11.54 0.45
CA PRO A 368 7.27 -12.25 -0.60
C PRO A 368 8.14 -12.83 -1.72
N TRP A 369 9.02 -12.03 -2.32
CA TRP A 369 9.88 -12.44 -3.45
C TRP A 369 11.01 -13.41 -3.09
N ASN A 370 11.29 -13.65 -1.80
CA ASN A 370 12.32 -14.59 -1.36
C ASN A 370 11.79 -16.01 -1.16
N VAL A 371 10.46 -16.18 -1.12
CA VAL A 371 9.84 -17.47 -0.77
C VAL A 371 9.57 -18.31 -2.01
N VAL A 372 10.06 -19.55 -2.00
CA VAL A 372 9.71 -20.56 -3.00
C VAL A 372 8.45 -21.31 -2.55
N LEU A 373 7.32 -20.99 -3.17
CA LEU A 373 6.05 -21.65 -2.88
C LEU A 373 5.96 -22.98 -3.63
N THR A 374 5.81 -24.08 -2.89
CA THR A 374 5.52 -25.38 -3.49
C THR A 374 4.01 -25.55 -3.62
N ASN A 375 3.54 -25.88 -4.83
CA ASN A 375 2.12 -26.14 -5.13
C ASN A 375 1.64 -27.49 -4.55
N LYS A 376 1.72 -27.67 -3.22
CA LYS A 376 1.16 -28.85 -2.55
C LYS A 376 -0.19 -28.56 -1.88
#